data_AF-A0A941HP18-F1
#
_entry.id   AF-A0A941HP18-F1
#
_cell.length_a   1.000
_cell.length_b   1.000
_cell.length_c   1.000
_cell.angle_alpha   90.00
_cell.angle_beta   90.00
_cell.angle_gamma   90.00
#
_symmetry.space_group_name_H-M   'P 1'
#
loop_
_entity.id
_entity.type
_entity.pdbx_description
1 polymer ?
#
loop_
_entity_poly.entity_id
_entity_poly.type
_entity_poly.pdbx_seq_one_letter_code
_entity_poly.pdbx_strand_id
1 'polypeptide(L)'
;MTPILFASLACMMFYKGGVDAIGTEGMMLSSALIGVLGAHYTRSFLGGILFGMLCGAFLSIVYVYMTNKMRANDILAGISINTFSSGFTVFLLYILAGEKGSSQNLPSPTVPNWDIPILKDIPILGEVLSGHSLLTYLGFAMVVVTYYFLYRTPMGLRIRAVGKNPGAASSVGINVVKTRYLSAGIAGALAGLGGVFMSMSYISNFTRDMVAGRGFIGMAAEGMGRGNPLGVLLSSLLFGAVDSLAIRLQGMNLPARLVQAIPYVITIIVITVYSYIDQEKKKRKMKE
;
A
#
# COMPACT_ATOMS: atom_id res chain seq x y z
N MET A 1 6.06 -8.39 -3.77
CA MET A 1 5.91 -7.09 -4.47
C MET A 1 4.51 -6.51 -4.32
N THR A 2 3.46 -7.19 -4.77
CA THR A 2 2.08 -6.65 -4.89
C THR A 2 1.53 -5.86 -3.69
N PRO A 3 1.63 -6.33 -2.43
CA PRO A 3 1.11 -5.57 -1.29
C PRO A 3 1.90 -4.27 -1.05
N ILE A 4 3.22 -4.30 -1.30
CA ILE A 4 4.10 -3.12 -1.20
C ILE A 4 3.81 -2.13 -2.33
N LEU A 5 3.47 -2.62 -3.53
CA LEU A 5 3.08 -1.77 -4.66
C LEU A 5 1.80 -0.99 -4.35
N PHE A 6 0.77 -1.66 -3.84
CA PHE A 6 -0.47 -0.98 -3.43
C PHE A 6 -0.25 -0.01 -2.27
N ALA A 7 0.52 -0.41 -1.26
CA ALA A 7 0.88 0.45 -0.14
C ALA A 7 1.62 1.71 -0.60
N SER A 8 2.61 1.57 -1.49
CA SER A 8 3.40 2.68 -1.98
C SER A 8 2.62 3.60 -2.93
N LEU A 9 1.71 3.07 -3.76
CA LEU A 9 0.77 3.89 -4.54
C LEU A 9 -0.19 4.67 -3.63
N ALA A 10 -0.67 4.06 -2.53
CA ALA A 10 -1.46 4.75 -1.52
C ALA A 10 -0.66 5.88 -0.86
N CYS A 11 0.57 5.59 -0.43
CA CYS A 11 1.47 6.59 0.17
C CYS A 11 1.72 7.75 -0.80
N MET A 12 1.93 7.46 -2.07
CA MET A 12 2.14 8.48 -3.11
C MET A 12 0.91 9.39 -3.21
N MET A 13 -0.29 8.82 -3.20
CA MET A 13 -1.54 9.60 -3.23
C MET A 13 -1.72 10.45 -1.97
N PHE A 14 -1.36 9.95 -0.79
CA PHE A 14 -1.35 10.75 0.44
C PHE A 14 -0.39 11.94 0.33
N TYR A 15 0.87 11.70 -0.04
CA TYR A 15 1.87 12.76 -0.16
C TYR A 15 1.54 13.78 -1.25
N LYS A 16 1.02 13.34 -2.41
CA LYS A 16 0.53 14.27 -3.44
C LYS A 16 -0.63 15.12 -2.96
N GLY A 17 -1.47 14.61 -2.06
CA GLY A 17 -2.55 15.36 -1.42
C GLY A 17 -2.12 16.26 -0.26
N GLY A 18 -0.86 16.20 0.16
CA GLY A 18 -0.35 16.95 1.32
C GLY A 18 -0.85 16.39 2.65
N VAL A 19 -0.92 15.07 2.77
CA VAL A 19 -1.26 14.32 3.99
C VAL A 19 -0.17 13.28 4.21
N ASP A 20 0.28 13.06 5.45
CA ASP A 20 1.25 12.01 5.74
C ASP A 20 0.64 10.62 5.63
N ALA A 21 1.44 9.66 5.14
CA ALA A 21 0.98 8.30 4.85
C ALA A 21 1.16 7.30 6.00
N ILE A 22 1.51 7.76 7.21
CA ILE A 22 1.94 6.88 8.32
C ILE A 22 0.85 5.91 8.82
N GLY A 23 -0.43 6.26 8.63
CA GLY A 23 -1.58 5.41 8.97
C GLY A 23 -1.87 4.27 7.98
N THR A 24 -1.09 4.14 6.90
CA THR A 24 -1.34 3.16 5.82
C THR A 24 -1.28 1.71 6.31
N GLU A 25 -0.40 1.40 7.27
CA GLU A 25 -0.29 0.06 7.88
C GLU A 25 -1.61 -0.41 8.50
N GLY A 26 -2.24 0.45 9.32
CA GLY A 26 -3.52 0.16 9.96
C GLY A 26 -4.67 0.07 8.97
N MET A 27 -4.69 0.97 7.97
CA MET A 27 -5.70 0.92 6.90
C MET A 27 -5.62 -0.40 6.13
N MET A 28 -4.41 -0.88 5.80
CA MET A 28 -4.20 -2.19 5.18
C MET A 28 -4.67 -3.32 6.10
N LEU A 29 -4.33 -3.28 7.39
CA LEU A 29 -4.64 -4.35 8.33
C LEU A 29 -6.16 -4.50 8.53
N SER A 30 -6.86 -3.38 8.76
CA SER A 30 -8.32 -3.38 8.89
C SER A 30 -9.00 -3.84 7.59
N SER A 31 -8.49 -3.40 6.44
CA SER A 31 -9.02 -3.82 5.13
C SER A 31 -8.79 -5.29 4.83
N ALA A 32 -7.69 -5.87 5.32
CA ALA A 32 -7.41 -7.31 5.18
C ALA A 32 -8.47 -8.16 5.89
N LEU A 33 -8.86 -7.79 7.11
CA LEU A 33 -9.92 -8.48 7.84
C LEU A 33 -11.28 -8.25 7.21
N ILE A 34 -11.64 -6.99 6.95
CA ILE A 34 -12.95 -6.64 6.38
C ILE A 34 -13.11 -7.24 4.97
N GLY A 35 -12.03 -7.39 4.21
CA GLY A 35 -12.04 -8.08 2.93
C GLY A 35 -12.41 -9.56 3.06
N VAL A 36 -11.82 -10.28 4.02
CA VAL A 36 -12.17 -11.69 4.29
C VAL A 36 -13.61 -11.82 4.74
N LEU A 37 -14.05 -10.96 5.67
CA LEU A 37 -15.43 -10.97 6.15
C LEU A 37 -16.42 -10.65 5.03
N GLY A 38 -16.12 -9.64 4.20
CA GLY A 38 -16.93 -9.29 3.03
C GLY A 38 -17.03 -10.43 2.03
N ALA A 39 -15.92 -11.12 1.76
CA ALA A 39 -15.92 -12.29 0.89
C ALA A 39 -16.74 -13.45 1.46
N HIS A 40 -16.66 -13.66 2.78
CA HIS A 40 -17.42 -14.69 3.47
C HIS A 40 -18.94 -14.44 3.40
N TYR A 41 -19.39 -13.24 3.75
CA TYR A 41 -20.82 -12.90 3.75
C TYR A 41 -21.42 -12.78 2.34
N THR A 42 -20.69 -12.20 1.40
CA THR A 42 -21.17 -12.06 0.00
C THR A 42 -20.98 -13.35 -0.80
N ARG A 43 -20.25 -14.35 -0.28
CA ARG A 43 -19.85 -15.57 -0.99
C ARG A 43 -19.16 -15.28 -2.33
N SER A 44 -18.48 -14.14 -2.44
CA SER A 44 -17.83 -13.69 -3.67
C SER A 44 -16.53 -12.95 -3.37
N PHE A 45 -15.48 -13.25 -4.14
CA PHE A 45 -14.18 -12.58 -4.01
C PHE A 45 -14.28 -11.07 -4.34
N LEU A 46 -15.17 -10.68 -5.25
CA LEU A 46 -15.43 -9.28 -5.59
C LEU A 46 -16.03 -8.51 -4.42
N GLY A 47 -16.88 -9.16 -3.62
CA GLY A 47 -17.42 -8.60 -2.39
C GLY A 47 -16.30 -8.27 -1.42
N GLY A 48 -15.35 -9.19 -1.22
CA GLY A 48 -14.19 -8.96 -0.37
C GLY A 48 -13.32 -7.80 -0.83
N ILE A 49 -13.04 -7.71 -2.14
CA ILE A 49 -12.29 -6.58 -2.72
C ILE A 49 -13.02 -5.26 -2.45
N LEU A 50 -14.32 -5.20 -2.73
CA LEU A 50 -15.12 -3.98 -2.56
C LEU A 50 -15.18 -3.54 -1.10
N PHE A 51 -15.51 -4.45 -0.17
CA PHE A 51 -15.58 -4.13 1.26
C PHE A 51 -14.22 -3.75 1.84
N GLY A 52 -13.14 -4.41 1.43
CA GLY A 52 -11.79 -4.02 1.83
C GLY A 52 -11.39 -2.63 1.33
N MET A 53 -11.68 -2.31 0.06
CA MET A 53 -11.46 -0.96 -0.49
C MET A 53 -12.26 0.11 0.25
N LEU A 54 -13.54 -0.16 0.54
CA LEU A 54 -14.41 0.76 1.28
C LEU A 54 -13.94 0.97 2.72
N CYS A 55 -13.44 -0.09 3.39
CA CYS A 55 -12.86 0.02 4.71
C CYS A 55 -11.62 0.93 4.72
N GLY A 56 -10.68 0.69 3.81
CA GLY A 56 -9.48 1.52 3.69
C GLY A 56 -9.82 2.98 3.35
N ALA A 57 -10.74 3.21 2.42
CA ALA A 57 -11.24 4.54 2.09
C ALA A 57 -11.91 5.22 3.29
N PHE A 58 -12.76 4.52 4.03
CA PHE A 58 -13.40 5.05 5.23
C PHE A 58 -12.38 5.46 6.30
N LEU A 59 -11.43 4.58 6.63
CA LEU A 59 -10.39 4.88 7.61
C LEU A 59 -9.48 6.04 7.18
N SER A 60 -9.19 6.16 5.88
CA SER A 60 -8.44 7.30 5.35
C SER A 60 -9.18 8.64 5.49
N ILE A 61 -10.51 8.62 5.33
CA ILE A 61 -11.36 9.80 5.51
C ILE A 61 -11.41 10.19 6.98
N VAL A 62 -11.54 9.21 7.89
CA VAL A 62 -11.48 9.44 9.35
C VAL A 62 -10.13 10.04 9.74
N TYR A 63 -9.04 9.48 9.22
CA TYR A 63 -7.69 9.99 9.45
C TYR A 63 -7.54 11.45 8.99
N VAL A 64 -7.94 11.77 7.76
CA VAL A 64 -7.89 13.14 7.24
C VAL A 64 -8.86 14.08 7.94
N TYR A 65 -9.97 13.57 8.47
CA TYR A 65 -10.86 14.35 9.31
C TYR A 65 -10.17 14.78 10.62
N MET A 66 -9.47 13.87 11.29
CA MET A 66 -8.70 14.19 12.49
C MET A 66 -7.63 15.25 12.22
N THR A 67 -6.91 15.14 11.10
CA THR A 67 -5.80 16.05 10.83
C THR A 67 -6.26 17.41 10.27
N ASN A 68 -7.23 17.44 9.34
CA ASN A 68 -7.70 18.69 8.75
C ASN A 68 -8.69 19.45 9.65
N LYS A 69 -9.69 18.77 10.23
CA LYS A 69 -10.78 19.44 10.97
C LYS A 69 -10.43 19.62 12.44
N MET A 70 -9.88 18.59 13.08
CA MET A 70 -9.50 18.64 14.49
C MET A 70 -8.08 19.19 14.71
N ARG A 71 -7.33 19.44 13.64
CA ARG A 71 -5.94 19.94 13.69
C ARG A 71 -5.02 19.05 14.54
N ALA A 72 -5.29 17.74 14.55
CA ALA A 72 -4.40 16.77 15.17
C ALA A 72 -3.10 16.70 14.38
N ASN A 73 -1.99 16.40 15.08
CA ASN A 73 -0.72 16.12 14.43
C ASN A 73 -0.84 14.86 13.56
N ASP A 74 -0.44 14.93 12.30
CA ASP A 74 -0.58 13.84 11.32
C ASP A 74 0.11 12.54 11.80
N ILE A 75 1.31 12.65 12.38
CA ILE A 75 2.07 11.51 12.90
C ILE A 75 1.30 10.81 14.02
N LEU A 76 0.81 11.58 15.00
CA LEU A 76 0.05 11.03 16.12
C LEU A 76 -1.26 10.41 15.66
N ALA A 77 -2.00 11.09 14.78
CA ALA A 77 -3.25 10.57 14.23
C ALA A 77 -3.03 9.25 13.47
N GLY A 78 -1.96 9.15 12.69
CA GLY A 78 -1.68 7.92 11.93
C GLY A 78 -1.21 6.77 12.83
N ILE A 79 -0.42 7.05 13.88
CA ILE A 79 -0.11 6.06 14.92
C ILE A 79 -1.39 5.60 15.61
N SER A 80 -2.33 6.50 15.92
CA SER A 80 -3.63 6.11 16.48
C SER A 80 -4.42 5.19 15.56
N ILE A 81 -4.43 5.44 14.25
CA ILE A 81 -5.10 4.55 13.26
C ILE A 81 -4.43 3.17 13.23
N ASN A 82 -3.11 3.10 13.29
CA ASN A 82 -2.37 1.84 13.31
C ASN A 82 -2.68 1.03 14.58
N THR A 83 -2.59 1.67 15.75
CA THR A 83 -2.89 1.05 17.04
C THR A 83 -4.35 0.62 17.13
N PHE A 84 -5.28 1.48 16.69
CA PHE A 84 -6.69 1.16 16.62
C PHE A 84 -6.93 -0.07 15.74
N SER A 85 -6.32 -0.13 14.55
CA SER A 85 -6.50 -1.23 13.61
C SER A 85 -6.00 -2.57 14.17
N SER A 86 -4.87 -2.58 14.88
CA SER A 86 -4.34 -3.79 15.52
C SER A 86 -5.32 -4.34 16.57
N GLY A 87 -5.85 -3.49 17.45
CA GLY A 87 -6.86 -3.91 18.44
C GLY A 87 -8.22 -4.25 17.83
N PHE A 88 -8.70 -3.42 16.90
CA PHE A 88 -9.99 -3.55 16.22
C PHE A 88 -10.09 -4.87 15.46
N THR A 89 -9.04 -5.23 14.71
CA THR A 89 -9.07 -6.48 13.94
C THR A 89 -9.14 -7.71 14.82
N VAL A 90 -8.41 -7.73 15.94
CA VAL A 90 -8.47 -8.84 16.91
C VAL A 90 -9.83 -8.93 17.58
N PHE A 91 -10.39 -7.79 18.01
CA PHE A 91 -11.70 -7.73 18.66
C PHE A 91 -12.82 -8.19 17.73
N LEU A 92 -12.84 -7.67 16.50
CA LEU A 92 -13.86 -7.99 15.52
C LEU A 92 -13.79 -9.46 15.09
N LEU A 93 -12.57 -9.99 14.89
CA LEU A 93 -12.36 -11.39 14.59
C LEU A 93 -12.86 -12.29 15.73
N TYR A 94 -12.59 -11.92 16.99
CA TYR A 94 -13.05 -12.70 18.15
C TYR A 94 -14.58 -12.76 18.23
N ILE A 95 -15.28 -11.64 17.98
CA ILE A 95 -16.74 -11.61 18.03
C ILE A 95 -17.37 -12.44 16.91
N LEU A 96 -16.81 -12.38 15.70
CA LEU A 96 -17.43 -12.99 14.52
C LEU A 96 -17.00 -14.44 14.28
N ALA A 97 -15.74 -14.76 14.58
CA ALA A 97 -15.14 -16.07 14.32
C ALA A 97 -14.91 -16.90 15.58
N GLY A 98 -15.04 -16.32 16.78
CA GLY A 98 -14.68 -16.97 18.04
C GLY A 98 -13.17 -17.12 18.25
N GLU A 99 -12.34 -16.68 17.30
CA GLU A 99 -10.89 -16.84 17.31
C GLU A 99 -10.17 -15.51 17.44
N LYS A 100 -9.03 -15.50 18.14
CA LYS A 100 -8.27 -14.27 18.40
C LYS A 100 -7.13 -14.03 17.41
N GLY A 101 -6.78 -15.01 16.59
CA GLY A 101 -5.50 -15.04 15.86
C GLY A 101 -5.60 -15.24 14.36
N SER A 102 -6.56 -16.04 13.89
CA SER A 102 -6.72 -16.34 12.47
C SER A 102 -8.19 -16.50 12.09
N SER A 103 -8.49 -16.40 10.81
CA SER A 103 -9.82 -16.68 10.25
C SER A 103 -9.86 -18.02 9.50
N GLN A 104 -9.00 -18.99 9.85
CA GLN A 104 -8.92 -20.29 9.15
C GLN A 104 -10.26 -21.02 9.11
N ASN A 105 -11.09 -20.83 10.13
CA ASN A 105 -12.42 -21.43 10.23
C ASN A 105 -13.52 -20.68 9.47
N LEU A 106 -13.21 -19.54 8.83
CA LEU A 106 -14.13 -18.85 7.92
C LEU A 106 -13.76 -19.17 6.47
N PRO A 107 -14.47 -20.10 5.79
CA PRO A 107 -14.27 -20.32 4.37
C PRO A 107 -14.66 -19.06 3.61
N SER A 108 -13.67 -18.40 3.01
CA SER A 108 -13.84 -17.20 2.20
C SER A 108 -13.32 -17.47 0.78
N PRO A 109 -14.07 -17.09 -0.27
CA PRO A 109 -13.59 -17.23 -1.63
C PRO A 109 -12.33 -16.41 -1.84
N THR A 110 -11.24 -17.08 -2.20
CA THR A 110 -9.96 -16.45 -2.49
C THR A 110 -9.98 -15.81 -3.87
N VAL A 111 -9.12 -14.83 -4.08
CA VAL A 111 -8.96 -14.24 -5.41
C VAL A 111 -8.32 -15.28 -6.32
N PRO A 112 -8.89 -15.56 -7.51
CA PRO A 112 -8.31 -16.55 -8.43
C PRO A 112 -6.98 -16.06 -9.00
N ASN A 113 -6.08 -17.00 -9.25
CA ASN A 113 -4.89 -16.77 -10.06
C ASN A 113 -5.29 -16.82 -11.54
N TRP A 114 -4.74 -15.90 -12.33
CA TRP A 114 -4.99 -15.87 -13.78
C TRP A 114 -3.76 -16.40 -14.51
N ASP A 115 -3.94 -17.52 -15.20
CA ASP A 115 -2.97 -18.08 -16.12
C ASP A 115 -3.19 -17.50 -17.51
N ILE A 116 -2.19 -16.82 -18.07
CA ILE A 116 -2.26 -16.28 -19.43
C ILE A 116 -1.81 -17.40 -20.39
N PRO A 117 -2.72 -17.99 -21.19
CA PRO A 117 -2.41 -19.20 -21.96
C PRO A 117 -1.33 -18.96 -23.03
N ILE A 118 -1.25 -17.74 -23.57
CA ILE A 118 -0.38 -17.38 -24.70
C ILE A 118 1.10 -17.23 -24.28
N LEU A 119 1.37 -17.00 -22.99
CA LEU A 119 2.73 -16.81 -22.47
C LEU A 119 3.28 -18.02 -21.72
N LYS A 120 2.45 -19.05 -21.50
CA LYS A 120 2.82 -20.25 -20.72
C LYS A 120 3.98 -21.02 -21.34
N ASP A 121 4.11 -20.98 -22.66
CA ASP A 121 5.07 -21.80 -23.42
C ASP A 121 6.40 -21.10 -23.71
N ILE A 122 6.59 -19.84 -23.27
CA ILE A 122 7.86 -19.12 -23.43
C ILE A 122 8.71 -19.30 -22.16
N PRO A 123 9.86 -20.01 -22.22
CA PRO A 123 10.73 -20.17 -21.06
C PRO A 123 11.20 -18.80 -20.55
N ILE A 124 11.31 -18.65 -19.22
CA ILE A 124 11.63 -17.40 -18.50
C ILE A 124 10.49 -16.37 -18.50
N LEU A 125 9.83 -16.05 -19.63
CA LEU A 125 8.71 -15.09 -19.63
C LEU A 125 7.41 -15.67 -19.06
N GLY A 126 7.13 -16.95 -19.30
CA GLY A 126 5.92 -17.62 -18.82
C GLY A 126 5.87 -17.75 -17.30
N GLU A 127 6.99 -18.11 -16.66
CA GLU A 127 7.09 -18.20 -15.19
C GLU A 127 7.11 -16.82 -14.51
N VAL A 128 7.58 -15.78 -15.21
CA VAL A 128 7.63 -14.41 -14.67
C VAL A 128 6.29 -13.70 -14.80
N LEU A 129 5.52 -13.95 -15.86
CA LEU A 129 4.29 -13.20 -16.18
C LEU A 129 2.98 -13.99 -16.04
N SER A 130 2.98 -15.32 -16.00
CA SER A 130 1.78 -16.15 -15.81
C SER A 130 1.71 -16.73 -14.39
N GLY A 131 0.49 -17.04 -13.91
CA GLY A 131 0.29 -17.69 -12.60
C GLY A 131 0.14 -16.74 -11.42
N HIS A 132 0.12 -15.42 -11.66
CA HIS A 132 -0.07 -14.43 -10.60
C HIS A 132 -1.54 -14.21 -10.25
N SER A 133 -1.80 -13.80 -9.00
CA SER A 133 -3.13 -13.37 -8.56
C SER A 133 -3.65 -12.23 -9.42
N LEU A 134 -4.96 -12.19 -9.67
CA LEU A 134 -5.65 -11.10 -10.37
C LEU A 134 -5.27 -9.71 -9.82
N LEU A 135 -5.03 -9.62 -8.50
CA LEU A 135 -4.65 -8.36 -7.86
C LEU A 135 -3.23 -7.90 -8.24
N THR A 136 -2.34 -8.80 -8.64
CA THR A 136 -1.00 -8.43 -9.13
C THR A 136 -1.11 -7.74 -10.48
N TYR A 137 -1.90 -8.29 -11.40
CA TYR A 137 -2.18 -7.63 -12.69
C TYR A 137 -2.91 -6.30 -12.50
N LEU A 138 -3.89 -6.27 -11.58
CA LEU A 138 -4.56 -5.04 -11.19
C LEU A 138 -3.57 -4.02 -10.61
N GLY A 139 -2.56 -4.46 -9.86
CA GLY A 139 -1.48 -3.60 -9.36
C GLY A 139 -0.73 -2.89 -10.49
N PHE A 140 -0.31 -3.62 -11.52
CA PHE A 140 0.33 -3.03 -12.70
C PHE A 140 -0.61 -2.08 -13.45
N ALA A 141 -1.88 -2.45 -13.62
CA ALA A 141 -2.88 -1.57 -14.23
C ALA A 141 -3.06 -0.28 -13.40
N MET A 142 -3.10 -0.39 -12.08
CA MET A 142 -3.23 0.76 -11.18
C MET A 142 -2.04 1.71 -11.27
N VAL A 143 -0.82 1.25 -11.56
CA VAL A 143 0.31 2.14 -11.84
C VAL A 143 0.01 3.06 -13.04
N VAL A 144 -0.51 2.49 -14.13
CA VAL A 144 -0.87 3.24 -15.34
C VAL A 144 -2.06 4.17 -15.07
N VAL A 145 -3.08 3.67 -14.37
CA VAL A 145 -4.27 4.46 -14.01
C VAL A 145 -3.89 5.63 -13.11
N THR A 146 -3.10 5.42 -12.07
CA THR A 146 -2.65 6.48 -11.17
C THR A 146 -1.74 7.48 -11.88
N TYR A 147 -0.90 7.02 -12.81
CA TYR A 147 -0.11 7.92 -13.67
C TYR A 147 -1.00 8.79 -14.54
N TYR A 148 -1.93 8.20 -15.27
CA TYR A 148 -2.85 8.95 -16.11
C TYR A 148 -3.70 9.92 -15.26
N PHE A 149 -4.25 9.44 -14.15
CA PHE A 149 -5.04 10.26 -13.24
C PHE A 149 -4.25 11.46 -12.71
N LEU A 150 -3.05 11.26 -12.17
CA LEU A 150 -2.27 12.35 -11.58
C LEU A 150 -1.75 13.35 -12.62
N TYR A 151 -1.30 12.87 -13.77
CA TYR A 151 -0.56 13.71 -14.73
C TYR A 151 -1.41 14.22 -15.89
N ARG A 152 -2.52 13.55 -16.23
CA ARG A 152 -3.36 13.89 -17.39
C ARG A 152 -4.74 14.42 -17.03
N THR A 153 -5.17 14.37 -15.76
CA THR A 153 -6.50 14.89 -15.38
C THR A 153 -6.43 16.22 -14.60
N PRO A 154 -7.48 17.07 -14.70
CA PRO A 154 -7.56 18.30 -13.91
C PRO A 154 -7.57 18.05 -12.40
N MET A 155 -8.20 16.94 -11.97
CA MET A 155 -8.24 16.61 -10.55
C MET A 155 -6.86 16.20 -10.02
N GLY A 156 -6.09 15.43 -10.80
CA GLY A 156 -4.71 15.11 -10.50
C GLY A 156 -3.81 16.34 -10.42
N LEU A 157 -4.03 17.34 -11.29
CA LEU A 157 -3.34 18.63 -11.19
C LEU A 157 -3.68 19.37 -9.88
N ARG A 158 -4.97 19.43 -9.51
CA ARG A 158 -5.42 20.06 -8.25
C ARG A 158 -4.83 19.39 -7.01
N ILE A 159 -4.82 18.05 -6.97
CA ILE A 159 -4.21 17.27 -5.88
C ILE A 159 -2.74 17.67 -5.74
N ARG A 160 -1.97 17.58 -6.83
CA ARG A 160 -0.53 17.93 -6.80
C ARG A 160 -0.27 19.39 -6.43
N ALA A 161 -1.13 20.32 -6.84
CA ALA A 161 -1.02 21.73 -6.47
C ALA A 161 -1.25 21.92 -4.96
N VAL A 162 -2.29 21.28 -4.41
CA VAL A 162 -2.61 21.31 -2.98
C VAL A 162 -1.47 20.71 -2.14
N GLY A 163 -0.88 19.59 -2.57
CA GLY A 163 0.26 18.99 -1.87
C GLY A 163 1.53 19.84 -1.89
N LYS A 164 1.76 20.60 -2.96
CA LYS A 164 2.94 21.50 -3.05
C LYS A 164 2.76 22.78 -2.25
N ASN A 165 1.63 23.46 -2.42
CA ASN A 165 1.34 24.71 -1.72
C ASN A 165 -0.18 24.88 -1.58
N PRO A 166 -0.77 24.53 -0.42
CA PRO A 166 -2.20 24.65 -0.21
C PRO A 166 -2.66 26.12 -0.23
N GLY A 167 -1.80 27.06 0.20
CA GLY A 167 -2.08 28.50 0.17
C GLY A 167 -2.27 29.01 -1.26
N ALA A 168 -1.29 28.75 -2.13
CA ALA A 168 -1.37 29.13 -3.54
C ALA A 168 -2.55 28.48 -4.27
N ALA A 169 -2.85 27.21 -3.96
CA ALA A 169 -4.01 26.52 -4.52
C ALA A 169 -5.34 27.18 -4.10
N SER A 170 -5.44 27.61 -2.83
CA SER A 170 -6.64 28.30 -2.34
C SER A 170 -6.84 29.68 -2.98
N SER A 171 -5.76 30.41 -3.27
CA SER A 171 -5.81 31.74 -3.92
C SER A 171 -6.40 31.69 -5.34
N VAL A 172 -6.27 30.56 -6.04
CA VAL A 172 -6.86 30.36 -7.37
C VAL A 172 -8.22 29.62 -7.30
N GLY A 173 -8.84 29.55 -6.13
CA GLY A 173 -10.18 29.00 -5.93
C GLY A 173 -10.26 27.48 -5.74
N ILE A 174 -9.14 26.77 -5.58
CA ILE A 174 -9.17 25.33 -5.31
C ILE A 174 -9.56 25.07 -3.86
N ASN A 175 -10.61 24.28 -3.65
CA ASN A 175 -10.98 23.85 -2.30
C ASN A 175 -9.98 22.79 -1.79
N VAL A 176 -9.01 23.25 -1.00
CA VAL A 176 -7.93 22.44 -0.40
C VAL A 176 -8.51 21.28 0.40
N VAL A 177 -9.52 21.54 1.22
CA VAL A 177 -10.13 20.55 2.12
C VAL A 177 -10.74 19.41 1.29
N LYS A 178 -11.64 19.71 0.36
CA LYS A 178 -12.28 18.70 -0.50
C LYS A 178 -11.24 17.89 -1.29
N THR A 179 -10.19 18.56 -1.77
CA THR A 179 -9.12 17.90 -2.53
C THR A 179 -8.33 16.92 -1.67
N ARG A 180 -8.04 17.27 -0.41
CA ARG A 180 -7.40 16.36 0.57
C ARG A 180 -8.26 15.14 0.87
N TYR A 181 -9.56 15.32 1.10
CA TYR A 181 -10.48 14.19 1.32
C TYR A 181 -10.56 13.26 0.10
N LEU A 182 -10.59 13.80 -1.12
CA LEU A 182 -10.57 12.96 -2.32
C LEU A 182 -9.25 12.18 -2.43
N SER A 183 -8.11 12.85 -2.23
CA SER A 183 -6.80 12.21 -2.29
C SER A 183 -6.68 11.08 -1.26
N ALA A 184 -7.19 11.32 -0.05
CA ALA A 184 -7.23 10.35 1.02
C ALA A 184 -8.11 9.16 0.68
N GLY A 185 -9.34 9.37 0.20
CA GLY A 185 -10.24 8.27 -0.17
C GLY A 185 -9.63 7.37 -1.25
N ILE A 186 -8.96 7.94 -2.25
CA ILE A 186 -8.24 7.16 -3.28
C ILE A 186 -7.06 6.41 -2.66
N ALA A 187 -6.26 7.06 -1.81
CA ALA A 187 -5.15 6.44 -1.12
C ALA A 187 -5.59 5.29 -0.20
N GLY A 188 -6.66 5.49 0.57
CA GLY A 188 -7.27 4.49 1.43
C GLY A 188 -7.81 3.30 0.65
N ALA A 189 -8.45 3.52 -0.50
CA ALA A 189 -8.89 2.42 -1.36
C ALA A 189 -7.72 1.61 -1.92
N LEU A 190 -6.62 2.27 -2.33
CA LEU A 190 -5.39 1.61 -2.75
C LEU A 190 -4.73 0.81 -1.62
N ALA A 191 -4.66 1.38 -0.42
CA ALA A 191 -4.21 0.68 0.78
C ALA A 191 -5.11 -0.53 1.08
N GLY A 192 -6.42 -0.37 0.90
CA GLY A 192 -7.40 -1.43 1.05
C GLY A 192 -7.14 -2.61 0.11
N LEU A 193 -6.83 -2.36 -1.16
CA LEU A 193 -6.41 -3.39 -2.11
C LEU A 193 -5.14 -4.12 -1.65
N GLY A 194 -4.18 -3.39 -1.09
CA GLY A 194 -2.97 -3.99 -0.50
C GLY A 194 -3.28 -4.92 0.68
N GLY A 195 -4.24 -4.54 1.53
CA GLY A 195 -4.72 -5.37 2.63
C GLY A 195 -5.47 -6.63 2.15
N VAL A 196 -6.39 -6.46 1.22
CA VAL A 196 -7.14 -7.56 0.60
C VAL A 196 -6.22 -8.57 -0.08
N PHE A 197 -5.17 -8.11 -0.75
CA PHE A 197 -4.16 -9.01 -1.32
C PHE A 197 -3.54 -9.92 -0.26
N MET A 198 -3.19 -9.36 0.91
CA MET A 198 -2.55 -10.12 1.99
C MET A 198 -3.46 -11.23 2.52
N SER A 199 -4.74 -10.95 2.69
CA SER A 199 -5.66 -11.93 3.29
C SER A 199 -6.32 -12.88 2.28
N MET A 200 -6.57 -12.44 1.05
CA MET A 200 -7.32 -13.23 0.07
C MET A 200 -6.49 -13.79 -1.09
N SER A 201 -5.24 -13.34 -1.28
CA SER A 201 -4.32 -13.86 -2.30
C SER A 201 -3.04 -14.46 -1.72
N TYR A 202 -2.54 -13.94 -0.59
CA TYR A 202 -1.26 -14.39 -0.04
C TYR A 202 -1.40 -15.59 0.91
N ILE A 203 -2.23 -15.51 1.96
CA ILE A 203 -2.39 -16.60 2.97
C ILE A 203 -3.81 -17.22 2.94
N SER A 204 -4.71 -16.69 2.09
CA SER A 204 -6.12 -17.14 1.97
C SER A 204 -6.90 -17.16 3.30
N ASN A 205 -6.38 -16.48 4.32
CA ASN A 205 -7.00 -16.23 5.60
C ASN A 205 -6.53 -14.86 6.12
N PHE A 206 -7.23 -14.32 7.11
CA PHE A 206 -6.68 -13.25 7.93
C PHE A 206 -5.84 -13.86 9.05
N THR A 207 -4.69 -13.25 9.32
CA THR A 207 -3.87 -13.55 10.50
C THR A 207 -3.55 -12.23 11.20
N ARG A 208 -3.51 -12.25 12.54
CA ARG A 208 -3.14 -11.07 13.33
C ARG A 208 -1.83 -10.46 12.85
N ASP A 209 -1.81 -9.14 12.72
CA ASP A 209 -0.64 -8.35 12.30
C ASP A 209 0.00 -8.81 10.97
N MET A 210 -0.79 -9.42 10.08
CA MET A 210 -0.26 -9.99 8.82
C MET A 210 0.38 -8.98 7.87
N VAL A 211 0.04 -7.69 7.97
CA VAL A 211 0.67 -6.64 7.14
C VAL A 211 2.17 -6.57 7.44
N ALA A 212 2.56 -6.79 8.69
CA ALA A 212 3.95 -6.99 9.14
C ALA A 212 4.93 -5.93 8.63
N GLY A 213 4.53 -4.66 8.66
CA GLY A 213 5.35 -3.52 8.28
C GLY A 213 5.39 -3.21 6.79
N ARG A 214 4.61 -3.92 5.96
CA ARG A 214 4.54 -3.65 4.50
C ARG A 214 3.98 -2.28 4.16
N GLY A 215 3.15 -1.68 5.02
CA GLY A 215 2.71 -0.30 4.90
C GLY A 215 3.87 0.69 5.10
N PHE A 216 4.73 0.45 6.10
CA PHE A 216 5.95 1.25 6.31
C PHE A 216 6.96 1.08 5.18
N ILE A 217 7.15 -0.14 4.68
CA ILE A 217 7.98 -0.40 3.49
C ILE A 217 7.40 0.32 2.26
N GLY A 218 6.08 0.38 2.14
CA GLY A 218 5.39 1.16 1.10
C GLY A 218 5.75 2.65 1.13
N MET A 219 5.83 3.27 2.31
CA MET A 219 6.31 4.65 2.44
C MET A 219 7.77 4.81 2.02
N ALA A 220 8.63 3.87 2.40
CA ALA A 220 10.04 3.90 1.99
C ALA A 220 10.18 3.76 0.46
N ALA A 221 9.41 2.86 -0.16
CA ALA A 221 9.38 2.66 -1.60
C ALA A 221 8.87 3.90 -2.35
N GLU A 222 7.88 4.61 -1.79
CA GLU A 222 7.39 5.88 -2.33
C GLU A 222 8.46 6.97 -2.31
N GLY A 223 9.15 7.12 -1.18
CA GLY A 223 10.23 8.11 -1.03
C GLY A 223 11.35 7.87 -2.04
N MET A 224 11.73 6.60 -2.24
CA MET A 224 12.69 6.18 -3.26
C MET A 224 12.16 6.42 -4.69
N GLY A 225 10.85 6.21 -4.90
CA GLY A 225 10.16 6.45 -6.17
C GLY A 225 9.89 7.92 -6.50
N ARG A 226 10.23 8.86 -5.59
CA ARG A 226 10.05 10.32 -5.72
C ARG A 226 8.61 10.74 -6.03
N GLY A 227 7.64 9.96 -5.58
CA GLY A 227 6.22 10.16 -5.90
C GLY A 227 5.90 10.15 -7.41
N ASN A 228 6.66 9.41 -8.21
CA ASN A 228 6.31 9.06 -9.59
C ASN A 228 5.81 7.60 -9.63
N PRO A 229 4.64 7.31 -10.20
CA PRO A 229 4.10 5.94 -10.28
C PRO A 229 5.09 4.91 -10.85
N LEU A 230 5.88 5.29 -11.86
CA LEU A 230 6.88 4.37 -12.43
C LEU A 230 8.04 4.12 -11.46
N GLY A 231 8.49 5.16 -10.73
CA GLY A 231 9.52 5.02 -9.71
C GLY A 231 9.04 4.16 -8.55
N VAL A 232 7.79 4.34 -8.13
CA VAL A 232 7.12 3.52 -7.12
C VAL A 232 7.07 2.05 -7.53
N LEU A 233 6.78 1.76 -8.80
CA LEU A 233 6.80 0.41 -9.33
C LEU A 233 8.19 -0.23 -9.25
N LEU A 234 9.23 0.49 -9.69
CA LEU A 234 10.61 0.00 -9.65
C LEU A 234 11.10 -0.23 -8.22
N SER A 235 10.82 0.69 -7.30
CA SER A 235 11.12 0.50 -5.87
C SER A 235 10.40 -0.72 -5.31
N SER A 236 9.11 -0.89 -5.62
CA SER A 236 8.32 -2.03 -5.14
C SER A 236 8.81 -3.37 -5.68
N LEU A 237 9.28 -3.40 -6.93
CA LEU A 237 9.91 -4.55 -7.55
C LEU A 237 11.19 -4.92 -6.81
N LEU A 238 12.05 -3.94 -6.52
CA LEU A 238 13.27 -4.14 -5.75
C LEU A 238 12.96 -4.71 -4.36
N PHE A 239 12.03 -4.11 -3.62
CA PHE A 239 11.60 -4.64 -2.33
C PHE A 239 11.01 -6.05 -2.41
N GLY A 240 10.26 -6.34 -3.48
CA GLY A 240 9.73 -7.68 -3.74
C GLY A 240 10.81 -8.72 -4.01
N ALA A 241 11.86 -8.37 -4.76
CA ALA A 241 13.00 -9.23 -5.02
C ALA A 241 13.82 -9.51 -3.75
N VAL A 242 13.94 -8.50 -2.89
CA VAL A 242 14.59 -8.63 -1.58
C VAL A 242 13.79 -9.53 -0.64
N ASP A 243 12.47 -9.35 -0.59
CA ASP A 243 11.58 -10.17 0.24
C ASP A 243 11.59 -11.65 -0.22
N SER A 244 11.60 -11.90 -1.54
CA SER A 244 11.70 -13.26 -2.07
C SER A 244 13.05 -13.91 -1.80
N LEU A 245 14.15 -13.16 -1.88
CA LEU A 245 15.48 -13.62 -1.48
C LEU A 245 15.51 -13.96 0.01
N ALA A 246 14.92 -13.11 0.85
CA ALA A 246 14.81 -13.35 2.28
C ALA A 246 14.05 -14.67 2.56
N ILE A 247 12.90 -14.91 1.93
CA ILE A 247 12.14 -16.17 2.07
C ILE A 247 12.99 -17.39 1.69
N ARG A 248 13.78 -17.32 0.60
CA ARG A 248 14.68 -18.42 0.20
C ARG A 248 15.79 -18.67 1.22
N LEU A 249 16.38 -17.62 1.78
CA LEU A 249 17.42 -17.71 2.80
C LEU A 249 16.88 -18.27 4.13
N GLN A 250 15.61 -18.02 4.45
CA GLN A 250 14.92 -18.64 5.59
C GLN A 250 14.85 -20.17 5.47
N GLY A 251 14.78 -20.71 4.25
CA GLY A 251 14.84 -22.15 3.98
C GLY A 251 16.19 -22.81 4.25
N MET A 252 17.25 -22.04 4.54
CA MET A 252 18.61 -22.51 4.80
C MET A 252 18.96 -22.56 6.30
N ASN A 253 17.98 -22.69 7.20
CA ASN A 253 18.15 -22.70 8.67
C ASN A 253 18.76 -21.41 9.28
N LEU A 254 18.68 -20.28 8.59
CA LEU A 254 19.08 -18.99 9.16
C LEU A 254 18.04 -18.50 10.19
N PRO A 255 18.47 -17.83 11.29
CA PRO A 255 17.54 -17.25 12.26
C PRO A 255 16.53 -16.32 11.58
N ALA A 256 15.24 -16.58 11.75
CA ALA A 256 14.16 -15.84 11.08
C ALA A 256 14.25 -14.32 11.28
N ARG A 257 14.72 -13.86 12.45
CA ARG A 257 14.93 -12.43 12.76
C ARG A 257 15.99 -11.78 11.87
N LEU A 258 17.10 -12.48 11.57
CA LEU A 258 18.14 -11.96 10.68
C LEU A 258 17.61 -11.82 9.25
N VAL A 259 16.83 -12.80 8.81
CA VAL A 259 16.24 -12.80 7.48
C VAL A 259 15.17 -11.71 7.33
N GLN A 260 14.34 -11.51 8.36
CA GLN A 260 13.36 -10.42 8.40
C GLN A 260 13.99 -9.02 8.48
N ALA A 261 15.26 -8.91 8.92
CA ALA A 261 15.99 -7.66 8.91
C ALA A 261 16.53 -7.28 7.52
N ILE A 262 16.66 -8.23 6.58
CA ILE A 262 17.24 -8.01 5.24
C ILE A 262 16.55 -6.85 4.48
N PRO A 263 15.20 -6.78 4.38
CA PRO A 263 14.54 -5.67 3.70
C PRO A 263 14.88 -4.30 4.29
N TYR A 264 15.01 -4.20 5.62
CA TYR A 264 15.34 -2.96 6.30
C TYR A 264 16.80 -2.55 6.07
N VAL A 265 17.73 -3.50 6.14
CA VAL A 265 19.15 -3.26 5.85
C VAL A 265 19.33 -2.79 4.40
N ILE A 266 18.65 -3.41 3.45
CA ILE A 266 18.72 -3.00 2.04
C ILE A 266 18.09 -1.63 1.85
N THR A 267 17.01 -1.29 2.57
CA THR A 267 16.44 0.07 2.56
C THR A 267 17.49 1.10 2.97
N ILE A 268 18.24 0.84 4.05
CA ILE A 268 19.30 1.73 4.52
C ILE A 268 20.37 1.88 3.44
N ILE A 269 20.88 0.77 2.89
CA ILE A 269 21.92 0.80 1.85
C ILE A 269 21.44 1.59 0.63
N VAL A 270 20.25 1.31 0.12
CA VAL A 270 19.72 1.96 -1.08
C VAL A 270 19.49 3.45 -0.84
N ILE A 271 18.92 3.84 0.31
CA ILE A 271 18.74 5.26 0.64
C ILE A 271 20.08 5.96 0.82
N THR A 272 21.07 5.32 1.46
CA THR A 272 22.42 5.90 1.62
C THR A 272 23.09 6.12 0.28
N VAL A 273 23.10 5.11 -0.60
CA VAL A 273 23.66 5.21 -1.95
C VAL A 273 22.91 6.26 -2.77
N TYR A 274 21.59 6.25 -2.71
CA TYR A 274 20.77 7.23 -3.42
C TYR A 274 21.01 8.66 -2.92
N SER A 275 21.05 8.87 -1.61
CA SER A 275 21.31 10.18 -1.00
C SER A 275 22.71 10.67 -1.34
N TYR A 276 23.69 9.78 -1.38
CA TYR A 276 25.05 10.09 -1.81
C TYR A 276 25.08 10.57 -3.28
N ILE A 277 24.40 9.85 -4.19
CA ILE A 277 24.30 10.22 -5.61
C ILE A 277 23.57 11.56 -5.80
N ASP A 278 22.48 11.82 -5.07
CA ASP A 278 21.74 13.09 -5.17
C ASP A 278 22.57 14.27 -4.66
N GLN A 279 23.32 14.08 -3.56
CA GLN A 279 24.26 15.09 -3.08
C GLN A 279 25.39 15.37 -4.10
N GLU A 280 25.96 14.35 -4.73
CA GLU A 280 26.95 14.50 -5.79
C GLU A 280 26.41 15.29 -6.99
N LYS A 281 25.19 14.98 -7.45
CA LYS A 281 24.54 15.70 -8.55
C LYS A 281 24.29 17.18 -8.21
N LYS A 282 23.84 17.47 -6.99
CA LYS A 282 23.68 18.87 -6.51
C LYS A 282 25.02 19.60 -6.44
N LYS A 283 26.07 18.94 -5.94
CA LYS A 283 27.42 19.52 -5.89
C LYS A 283 27.99 19.82 -7.29
N ARG A 284 27.76 18.95 -8.28
CA ARG A 284 28.17 19.20 -9.67
C ARG A 284 27.46 20.41 -10.27
N LYS A 285 26.14 20.54 -10.07
CA LYS A 285 25.34 21.68 -10.56
C LYS A 285 25.68 23.03 -9.91
N MET A 286 26.33 23.05 -8.74
CA MET A 286 26.80 24.29 -8.10
C MET A 286 28.20 24.70 -8.56
N LYS A 287 28.91 23.82 -9.29
CA LYS A 287 30.24 24.10 -9.84
C LYS A 287 30.21 24.56 -11.31
N GLU A 288 29.06 24.39 -11.96
CA GLU A 288 28.74 24.92 -13.30
C GLU A 288 28.03 26.27 -13.18
#